data_AF-A0A357SY84-F1
#
_entry.id   AF-A0A357SY84-F1
#
_cell.length_a   1.000
_cell.length_b   1.000
_cell.length_c   1.000
_cell.angle_alpha   90.00
_cell.angle_beta   90.00
_cell.angle_gamma   90.00
#
_symmetry.space_group_name_H-M   'P 1'
#
loop_
_entity.id
_entity.type
_entity.pdbx_description
1 polymer ?
#
loop_
_entity_poly.entity_id
_entity_poly.type
_entity_poly.pdbx_seq_one_letter_code
_entity_poly.pdbx_strand_id
1 'polypeptide(L)' 'MKQAIHPQYTKATVKCACGESFETGSTKSEIRVEICSKC' A
#
# COMPACT_ATOMS: atom_id res chain seq x y z
N MET A 1 0.44 18.20 -6.21
CA MET A 1 -0.04 17.46 -7.38
C MET A 1 0.01 18.37 -8.61
N LYS A 2 1.07 18.27 -9.41
CA LYS A 2 1.07 18.87 -10.76
C LYS A 2 0.45 17.85 -11.70
N GLN A 3 -0.56 18.28 -12.47
CA GLN A 3 -1.22 17.44 -13.47
C GLN A 3 -0.16 16.90 -14.47
N ALA A 4 -0.28 15.63 -14.83
CA ALA A 4 0.56 14.88 -15.80
C ALA A 4 1.92 14.30 -15.36
N ILE A 5 2.48 14.62 -14.17
CA ILE A 5 3.75 14.01 -13.70
C ILE A 5 3.60 13.12 -12.46
N HIS A 6 2.46 13.18 -11.77
CA HIS A 6 2.24 12.33 -10.59
C HIS A 6 1.46 11.06 -11.00
N PRO A 7 1.97 9.86 -10.67
CA PRO A 7 1.25 8.61 -10.91
C PRO A 7 -0.04 8.56 -10.08
N GLN A 8 -1.05 7.83 -10.57
CA GLN A 8 -2.33 7.70 -9.89
C GLN A 8 -2.13 7.11 -8.50
N TYR A 9 -2.50 7.90 -7.48
CA TYR A 9 -2.50 7.46 -6.10
C TYR A 9 -3.86 6.82 -5.80
N THR A 10 -3.84 5.56 -5.41
CA THR A 10 -5.02 4.77 -5.08
C THR A 10 -4.91 4.26 -3.64
N LYS A 11 -6.05 3.90 -3.05
CA LYS A 11 -6.02 3.13 -1.80
C LYS A 11 -5.52 1.73 -2.10
N ALA A 12 -4.48 1.33 -1.41
CA ALA A 12 -3.82 0.05 -1.52
C ALA A 12 -4.10 -0.78 -0.27
N THR A 13 -4.45 -2.04 -0.47
CA THR A 13 -4.57 -3.00 0.63
C THR A 13 -3.23 -3.70 0.83
N VAL A 14 -2.63 -3.50 2.00
CA VAL A 14 -1.40 -4.18 2.39
C VAL A 14 -1.75 -5.42 3.20
N LYS A 15 -1.24 -6.58 2.81
CA LYS A 15 -1.38 -7.83 3.57
C LYS A 15 -0.02 -8.27 4.09
N CYS A 16 0.11 -8.38 5.40
CA CYS A 16 1.32 -8.85 6.06
C CYS A 16 1.29 -10.37 6.29
N ALA A 17 2.46 -11.01 6.29
CA ALA A 17 2.59 -12.42 6.64
C ALA A 17 2.14 -12.76 8.07
N CYS A 18 2.22 -11.83 9.03
CA CYS A 18 1.71 -12.03 10.39
C CYS A 18 0.18 -11.90 10.52
N GLY A 19 -0.56 -11.76 9.41
CA GLY A 19 -2.02 -11.75 9.37
C GLY A 19 -2.65 -10.36 9.46
N GLU A 20 -1.86 -9.32 9.71
CA GLU A 20 -2.33 -7.94 9.73
C GLU A 20 -2.56 -7.43 8.29
N SER A 21 -3.71 -6.78 8.06
CA SER A 21 -4.00 -6.09 6.81
C SER A 21 -4.37 -4.63 7.06
N PHE A 22 -3.67 -3.71 6.40
CA PHE A 22 -3.90 -2.27 6.57
C PHE A 22 -3.99 -1.54 5.23
N GLU A 23 -4.76 -0.45 5.20
CA GLU A 23 -4.93 0.37 4.00
C GLU A 23 -3.89 1.49 3.97
N THR A 24 -3.16 1.63 2.85
CA THR A 24 -2.24 2.76 2.63
C THR A 24 -2.45 3.38 1.26
N GLY A 25 -2.08 4.65 1.08
CA GLY A 25 -2.06 5.25 -0.24
C GLY A 25 -0.85 4.76 -1.03
N SER A 26 -1.07 4.11 -2.17
CA SER A 26 0.00 3.69 -3.07
C SER A 26 -0.44 3.78 -4.53
N THR A 27 0.53 3.76 -5.42
CA THR A 27 0.30 3.64 -6.87
C THR A 27 -0.11 2.23 -7.28
N LYS A 28 0.04 1.25 -6.38
CA LYS A 28 -0.38 -0.15 -6.57
C LYS A 28 -1.56 -0.47 -5.66
N SER A 29 -2.54 -1.21 -6.15
CA SER A 29 -3.76 -1.57 -5.42
C SER A 29 -3.55 -2.64 -4.34
N GLU A 30 -2.58 -3.55 -4.51
CA GLU A 30 -2.27 -4.59 -3.53
C GLU A 30 -0.77 -4.63 -3.24
N ILE A 31 -0.43 -4.75 -1.96
CA ILE A 31 0.95 -4.86 -1.49
C ILE A 31 1.01 -6.06 -0.54
N ARG A 32 1.92 -6.99 -0.81
CA ARG A 32 2.22 -8.11 0.11
C ARG A 32 3.53 -7.80 0.81
N VAL A 33 3.52 -7.86 2.14
CA VAL A 33 4.68 -7.53 2.97
C VAL A 33 5.00 -8.70 3.88
N GLU A 34 6.28 -9.02 4.04
CA GLU A 34 6.74 -10.13 4.86
C GLU A 34 6.81 -9.75 6.35
N ILE A 35 7.17 -8.51 6.67
CA ILE A 35 7.29 -8.00 8.04
C ILE A 35 6.68 -6.59 8.08
N CYS A 36 5.62 -6.40 8.87
CA CYS A 36 5.06 -5.08 9.16
C CYS A 36 5.60 -4.54 10.49
N SER A 37 5.28 -3.29 10.82
CA SER A 37 5.70 -2.65 12.07
C SER A 37 5.14 -3.29 13.35
N LYS A 38 4.24 -4.29 13.22
CA LYS A 38 3.57 -4.97 14.33
C LYS A 38 4.12 -6.38 14.62
N CYS A 39 4.86 -7.02 13.71
CA CYS A 39 5.21 -8.44 13.84
C CYS A 39 6.25 -8.74 14.96
#